data_AF-A0A0N6ZUJ8-F1
#
_entry.id   AF-A0A0N6ZUJ8-F1
#
_cell.length_a   1.000
_cell.length_b   1.000
_cell.length_c   1.000
_cell.angle_alpha   90.00
_cell.angle_beta   90.00
_cell.angle_gamma   90.00
#
_symmetry.space_group_name_H-M   'P 1'
#
loop_
_entity.id
_entity.type
_entity.pdbx_description
1 polymer ?
#
loop_
_entity_poly.entity_id
_entity_poly.type
_entity_poly.pdbx_seq_one_letter_code
_entity_poly.pdbx_strand_id
1 'polypeptide(L)'
;MTDHSPTDPVLAHVEPVPGGLYGDQPYEAALADLRSAVAEVSAALRDADGTRAEQLTRYQRDLGRAQLRLRPDDTAALERAHALSRTVRRYLAGGAA
;
A
#
# COMPACT_ATOMS: atom_id res chain seq x y z
N MET A 1 6.86 5.44 48.25
CA MET A 1 7.72 5.93 47.15
C MET A 1 7.03 5.54 45.86
N THR A 2 6.59 6.54 45.11
CA THR A 2 5.70 6.41 43.95
C THR A 2 6.38 5.71 42.79
N ASP A 3 5.84 4.56 42.42
CA ASP A 3 6.10 3.82 41.19
C ASP A 3 5.60 4.67 40.00
N HIS A 4 6.50 5.16 39.17
CA HIS A 4 6.17 5.86 37.92
C HIS A 4 6.84 5.10 36.79
N SER A 5 6.18 4.04 36.32
CA SER A 5 6.46 3.50 35.00
C SER A 5 6.00 4.53 33.97
N PRO A 6 6.87 5.07 33.10
CA PRO A 6 6.41 5.92 32.02
C PRO A 6 5.62 5.03 31.07
N THR A 7 4.30 5.14 31.14
CA THR A 7 3.36 4.48 30.22
C THR A 7 3.17 5.38 29.00
N ASP A 8 4.23 6.03 28.54
CA ASP A 8 4.16 6.85 27.35
C ASP A 8 4.61 5.97 26.18
N PRO A 9 3.70 5.62 25.25
CA PRO A 9 4.07 4.82 24.10
C PRO A 9 5.18 5.55 23.35
N VAL A 10 6.22 4.83 22.92
CA VAL A 10 7.39 5.41 22.22
C VAL A 10 6.99 6.34 21.06
N LEU A 11 5.83 6.09 20.44
CA LEU A 11 5.23 6.93 19.39
C LEU A 11 4.89 8.37 19.83
N ALA A 12 4.65 8.63 21.12
CA ALA A 12 4.40 9.96 21.67
C ALA A 12 5.64 10.85 21.68
N HIS A 13 6.84 10.28 21.50
CA HIS A 13 8.11 11.00 21.47
C HIS A 13 8.70 11.15 20.08
N VAL A 14 8.01 10.68 19.04
CA VAL A 14 8.45 10.85 17.66
C VAL A 14 7.73 12.06 17.09
N GLU A 15 8.40 13.21 17.11
CA GLU A 15 7.95 14.36 16.33
C GLU A 15 8.19 14.06 14.84
N PRO A 16 7.16 14.17 13.98
CA PRO A 16 7.36 14.07 12.55
C PRO A 16 8.26 15.22 12.12
N VAL A 17 9.38 14.88 11.45
CA VAL A 17 10.31 15.87 10.93
C VAL A 17 9.53 16.85 10.02
N PRO A 18 9.61 18.18 10.23
CA PRO A 18 8.98 19.15 9.34
C PRO A 18 9.56 19.01 7.92
N GLY A 19 8.72 18.65 6.94
CA GLY A 19 9.18 18.22 5.61
C GLY A 19 9.66 16.76 5.59
N GLY A 20 9.04 15.89 6.40
CA GLY A 20 9.44 14.52 6.67
C GLY A 20 9.97 13.80 5.45
N LEU A 21 11.20 13.29 5.56
CA LEU A 21 12.16 12.91 4.51
C LEU A 21 11.63 12.12 3.29
N TYR A 22 10.38 11.65 3.31
CA TYR A 22 9.85 10.65 2.39
C TYR A 22 8.35 10.80 2.07
N GLY A 23 7.60 11.74 2.68
CA GLY A 23 6.14 11.84 2.46
C GLY A 23 5.74 12.39 1.08
N ASP A 24 6.54 13.29 0.54
CA ASP A 24 6.29 13.97 -0.74
C ASP A 24 7.09 13.39 -1.91
N GLN A 25 7.87 12.33 -1.69
CA GLN A 25 8.67 11.72 -2.76
C GLN A 25 7.79 10.79 -3.61
N PRO A 26 7.77 10.96 -4.95
CA PRO A 26 6.96 10.14 -5.86
C PRO A 26 7.14 8.62 -5.67
N TYR A 27 8.33 8.19 -5.26
CA TYR A 27 8.64 6.80 -4.97
C TYR A 27 7.82 6.24 -3.79
N GLU A 28 7.74 6.99 -2.69
CA GLU A 28 7.08 6.56 -1.46
C GLU A 28 5.57 6.61 -1.63
N ALA A 29 5.05 7.61 -2.35
CA ALA A 29 3.66 7.64 -2.76
C ALA A 29 3.28 6.41 -3.58
N ALA A 30 4.10 6.04 -4.58
CA ALA A 30 3.89 4.84 -5.40
C ALA A 30 3.99 3.56 -4.57
N LEU A 31 4.95 3.47 -3.65
CA LEU A 31 5.13 2.32 -2.77
C LEU A 31 3.97 2.16 -1.77
N ALA A 32 3.49 3.27 -1.19
CA ALA A 32 2.31 3.29 -0.34
C ALA A 32 1.07 2.83 -1.11
N ASP A 33 0.86 3.34 -2.33
CA ASP A 33 -0.26 2.93 -3.19
C ASP A 33 -0.22 1.44 -3.52
N LEU A 34 0.96 0.86 -3.79
CA LEU A 34 1.10 -0.57 -4.01
C LEU A 34 0.75 -1.38 -2.75
N ARG A 35 1.29 -0.99 -1.59
CA ARG A 35 1.06 -1.68 -0.31
C ARG A 35 -0.42 -1.65 0.08
N SER A 36 -1.07 -0.50 -0.04
CA SER A 36 -2.51 -0.37 0.22
C SER A 36 -3.32 -1.25 -0.73
N ALA A 37 -3.03 -1.23 -2.04
CA ALA A 37 -3.73 -2.07 -3.00
C ALA A 37 -3.54 -3.58 -2.73
N VAL A 38 -2.35 -4.01 -2.30
CA VAL A 38 -2.10 -5.40 -1.89
C VAL A 38 -2.94 -5.78 -0.68
N ALA A 39 -3.03 -4.91 0.32
CA ALA A 39 -3.84 -5.16 1.51
C ALA A 39 -5.33 -5.27 1.16
N GLU A 40 -5.83 -4.37 0.32
CA GLU A 40 -7.22 -4.39 -0.16
C GLU A 40 -7.55 -5.65 -0.97
N VAL A 41 -6.67 -6.06 -1.90
CA VAL A 41 -6.83 -7.31 -2.67
C VAL A 41 -6.79 -8.53 -1.74
N SER A 42 -5.90 -8.53 -0.77
CA SER A 42 -5.77 -9.64 0.19
C SER A 42 -7.01 -9.76 1.07
N ALA A 43 -7.62 -8.63 1.45
CA ALA A 43 -8.90 -8.62 2.15
C ALA A 43 -10.02 -9.15 1.26
N ALA A 44 -10.11 -8.70 0.00
CA ALA A 44 -11.15 -9.13 -0.94
C ALA A 44 -11.01 -10.60 -1.36
N LEU A 45 -9.79 -11.15 -1.40
CA LEU A 45 -9.54 -12.56 -1.71
C LEU A 45 -10.15 -13.52 -0.69
N ARG A 46 -10.30 -13.09 0.57
CA ARG A 46 -10.87 -13.93 1.64
C ARG A 46 -12.28 -14.42 1.31
N ASP A 47 -13.07 -13.57 0.67
CA ASP A 47 -14.50 -13.80 0.40
C ASP A 47 -14.79 -13.98 -1.10
N ALA A 48 -13.75 -14.13 -1.94
CA ALA A 48 -13.89 -14.24 -3.39
C ALA A 48 -13.84 -15.69 -3.85
N ASP A 49 -14.73 -16.03 -4.78
CA ASP A 49 -14.79 -17.34 -5.43
C ASP A 49 -14.65 -17.25 -6.96
N GLY A 50 -14.32 -18.38 -7.57
CA GLY A 50 -14.31 -18.57 -9.02
C GLY A 50 -13.48 -17.52 -9.77
N THR A 51 -14.08 -16.93 -10.81
CA THR A 51 -13.43 -15.96 -11.69
C THR A 51 -12.95 -14.71 -10.94
N ARG A 52 -13.64 -14.32 -9.87
CA ARG A 52 -13.24 -13.17 -9.04
C ARG A 52 -11.95 -13.47 -8.28
N ALA A 53 -11.83 -14.66 -7.69
CA ALA A 53 -10.63 -15.08 -6.98
C ALA A 53 -9.41 -15.18 -7.89
N GLU A 54 -9.59 -15.72 -9.11
CA GLU A 54 -8.55 -15.80 -10.13
C GLU A 54 -8.03 -14.42 -10.53
N GLN A 55 -8.94 -13.49 -10.79
CA GLN A 55 -8.60 -12.13 -11.18
C GLN A 55 -7.89 -11.37 -10.04
N LEU A 56 -8.34 -11.52 -8.79
CA LEU A 56 -7.68 -10.93 -7.62
C LEU A 56 -6.27 -11.52 -7.40
N THR A 57 -6.11 -12.83 -7.57
CA THR A 57 -4.80 -13.50 -7.49
C THR A 57 -3.84 -12.96 -8.56
N ARG A 58 -4.34 -12.71 -9.76
CA ARG A 58 -3.55 -12.07 -10.83
C ARG A 58 -3.11 -10.66 -10.41
N TYR A 59 -4.02 -9.84 -9.89
CA TYR A 59 -3.68 -8.50 -9.41
C TYR A 59 -2.65 -8.52 -8.29
N GLN A 60 -2.75 -9.46 -7.34
CA GLN A 60 -1.76 -9.60 -6.27
C GLN A 60 -0.36 -9.90 -6.81
N ARG A 61 -0.26 -10.78 -7.82
CA ARG A 61 1.03 -11.09 -8.49
C ARG A 61 1.57 -9.88 -9.24
N ASP A 62 0.73 -9.14 -9.95
CA ASP A 62 1.14 -7.96 -10.71
C ASP A 62 1.61 -6.84 -9.77
N LEU A 63 0.90 -6.60 -8.67
CA LEU A 63 1.29 -5.65 -7.61
C LEU A 63 2.64 -6.05 -6.97
N GLY A 64 2.81 -7.32 -6.62
CA GLY A 64 4.07 -7.82 -6.06
C GLY A 64 5.25 -7.65 -7.02
N ARG A 65 5.05 -7.91 -8.32
CA ARG A 65 6.07 -7.66 -9.35
C ARG A 65 6.39 -6.18 -9.51
N ALA A 66 5.38 -5.31 -9.45
CA ALA A 66 5.59 -3.86 -9.51
C ALA A 66 6.42 -3.38 -8.31
N GLN A 67 6.11 -3.86 -7.11
CA GLN A 67 6.86 -3.52 -5.89
C GLN A 67 8.33 -3.96 -5.98
N LEU A 68 8.62 -5.17 -6.46
CA LEU A 68 10.00 -5.67 -6.61
C LEU A 68 10.83 -4.92 -7.66
N ARG A 69 10.18 -4.30 -8.64
CA ARG A 69 10.83 -3.58 -9.74
C ARG A 69 10.87 -2.06 -9.55
N LEU A 70 10.21 -1.55 -8.52
CA LEU A 70 10.10 -0.12 -8.27
C LEU A 70 11.49 0.46 -7.95
N ARG A 71 11.86 1.54 -8.64
CA ARG A 71 13.08 2.30 -8.37
C ARG A 71 12.72 3.77 -8.25
N PRO A 72 13.36 4.52 -7.34
CA PRO A 72 13.03 5.92 -7.10
C PRO A 72 13.27 6.81 -8.34
N ASP A 73 14.28 6.50 -9.15
CA ASP A 73 14.64 7.30 -10.33
C ASP A 73 13.89 6.88 -11.61
N ASP A 74 13.07 5.83 -11.57
CA ASP A 74 12.28 5.35 -12.71
C ASP A 74 10.86 5.92 -12.64
N THR A 75 10.70 7.18 -13.06
CA THR A 75 9.40 7.89 -13.05
C THR A 75 8.32 7.10 -13.79
N ALA A 76 8.66 6.41 -14.88
CA ALA A 76 7.71 5.62 -15.64
C ALA A 76 7.23 4.38 -14.84
N ALA A 77 8.10 3.77 -14.03
CA ALA A 77 7.70 2.72 -13.10
C ALA A 77 6.80 3.24 -11.98
N LEU A 78 7.07 4.44 -11.45
CA LEU A 78 6.23 5.08 -10.44
C LEU A 78 4.81 5.35 -10.98
N GLU A 79 4.70 5.92 -12.18
CA GLU A 79 3.41 6.15 -12.84
C GLU A 79 2.64 4.85 -13.11
N ARG A 80 3.34 3.81 -13.58
CA ARG A 80 2.74 2.48 -13.78
C ARG A 80 2.24 1.88 -12.46
N ALA A 81 2.97 2.05 -11.36
CA ALA A 81 2.54 1.59 -10.05
C ALA A 81 1.24 2.29 -9.61
N HIS A 82 1.16 3.61 -9.71
CA HIS A 82 -0.07 4.36 -9.43
C HIS A 82 -1.25 3.94 -10.32
N ALA A 83 -1.01 3.74 -11.62
CA ALA A 83 -2.03 3.32 -12.56
C ALA A 83 -2.56 1.90 -12.25
N LEU A 84 -1.66 0.99 -11.87
CA LEU A 84 -2.01 -0.37 -11.45
C LEU A 84 -2.86 -0.33 -10.18
N SER A 85 -2.42 0.38 -9.13
CA SER A 85 -3.18 0.53 -7.89
C SER A 85 -4.57 1.13 -8.12
N ARG A 86 -4.70 2.17 -8.96
CA ARG A 86 -6.01 2.73 -9.34
C ARG A 86 -6.89 1.74 -10.11
N THR A 87 -6.30 0.91 -10.97
CA THR A 87 -7.04 -0.11 -11.72
C THR A 87 -7.58 -1.19 -10.79
N VAL A 88 -6.77 -1.63 -9.84
CA VAL A 88 -7.17 -2.59 -8.79
C VAL A 88 -8.30 -2.02 -7.93
N ARG A 89 -8.16 -0.79 -7.43
CA ARG A 89 -9.21 -0.12 -6.63
C ARG A 89 -10.54 -0.01 -7.39
N ARG A 90 -10.50 0.35 -8.68
CA ARG A 90 -11.72 0.39 -9.53
C ARG A 90 -12.36 -0.98 -9.69
N TYR A 91 -11.55 -2.03 -9.88
CA TYR A 91 -12.05 -3.40 -9.95
C TYR A 91 -12.71 -3.82 -8.64
N LEU A 92 -12.08 -3.54 -7.50
CA LEU A 92 -12.63 -3.84 -6.18
C LEU A 92 -13.95 -3.12 -5.90
N ALA A 93 -14.03 -1.82 -6.24
CA ALA A 93 -15.25 -1.05 -6.11
C ALA A 93 -16.40 -1.56 -7.00
N GLY A 94 -16.08 -2.00 -8.24
CA GLY A 94 -17.07 -2.58 -9.15
C GLY A 94 -17.60 -3.96 -8.74
N GLY A 95 -16.89 -4.66 -7.84
CA GLY A 95 -17.32 -5.93 -7.27
C GLY A 95 -17.92 -5.84 -5.87
N ALA A 96 -18.00 -4.65 -5.26
CA ALA A 96 -18.56 -4.45 -3.92
C ALA A 96 -20.10 -4.21 -3.92
N ALA A 97 -20.77 -4.49 -5.05
CA ALA A 97 -22.21 -4.39 -5.23
C ALA A 97 -22.90 -5.74 -5.07
#